data_AF-A0A7L5FYN7-F1
#
_entry.id   AF-A0A7L5FYN7-F1
#
_cell.length_a   1.000
_cell.length_b   1.000
_cell.length_c   1.000
_cell.angle_alpha   90.00
_cell.angle_beta   90.00
_cell.angle_gamma   90.00
#
_symmetry.space_group_name_H-M   'P 1'
#
loop_
_entity.id
_entity.type
_entity.pdbx_description
1 polymer ?
#
loop_
_entity_poly.entity_id
_entity_poly.type
_entity_poly.pdbx_seq_one_letter_code
_entity_poly.pdbx_strand_id
1 'polypeptide(L)'
;MYKPLLLLLFLAIAGCRTSTDKKEVPEPTSSSTAFTIEDTVKNPSDITGAINIMGYFVEPLFAGVLKEDGRFKIELPTDFDQITKKAFEAYNTSPIAAYELNYTNALESFPNADILSFTGKEAKLAFAGKYYRFEVIGTNENDYIYPASSQNFVNYVIGTKDAVAETGHHYYYIYAKDPFSIKGESETKHLFEDGTDEIYLKTDSYNLKIKEGWNLIRYEINKLSESSLGTRSISKSSVFNENINTMPDTWFMGNY
;
A
#
# COMPACT_ATOMS: atom_id res chain seq x y z
N MET A 1 -15.23 -77.62 -1.18
CA MET A 1 -16.12 -76.81 -2.04
C MET A 1 -15.25 -76.05 -3.04
N TYR A 2 -15.57 -76.22 -4.33
CA TYR A 2 -15.29 -75.40 -5.51
C TYR A 2 -14.02 -74.49 -5.62
N LYS A 3 -13.20 -74.82 -6.64
CA LYS A 3 -12.39 -73.96 -7.55
C LYS A 3 -13.19 -72.74 -8.11
N PRO A 4 -12.66 -71.82 -8.97
CA PRO A 4 -11.31 -71.28 -9.27
C PRO A 4 -11.34 -69.74 -9.62
N LEU A 5 -10.36 -69.25 -10.41
CA LEU A 5 -10.39 -68.15 -11.42
C LEU A 5 -9.88 -66.76 -10.93
N LEU A 6 -8.70 -66.27 -11.37
CA LEU A 6 -8.39 -65.62 -12.68
C LEU A 6 -9.42 -64.49 -12.97
N LEU A 7 -9.09 -63.23 -13.28
CA LEU A 7 -8.15 -62.74 -14.30
C LEU A 7 -8.34 -61.20 -14.47
N LEU A 8 -7.30 -60.48 -14.90
CA LEU A 8 -7.24 -59.17 -15.63
C LEU A 8 -7.81 -57.89 -14.95
N LEU A 9 -7.00 -56.85 -14.67
CA LEU A 9 -6.29 -55.89 -15.56
C LEU A 9 -7.19 -54.71 -15.97
N PHE A 10 -6.85 -53.52 -15.46
CA PHE A 10 -6.90 -52.27 -16.23
C PHE A 10 -5.78 -51.34 -15.76
N LEU A 11 -4.73 -51.27 -16.59
CA LEU A 11 -3.85 -50.12 -16.69
C LEU A 11 -4.70 -48.94 -17.13
N ALA A 12 -4.87 -47.94 -16.26
CA ALA A 12 -5.15 -46.59 -16.67
C ALA A 12 -3.95 -45.75 -16.29
N ILE A 13 -3.07 -45.54 -17.27
CA ILE A 13 -2.03 -44.53 -17.23
C ILE A 13 -2.77 -43.19 -17.28
N ALA A 14 -3.05 -42.62 -16.10
CA ALA A 14 -3.50 -41.24 -16.01
C ALA A 14 -2.28 -40.37 -16.32
N GLY A 15 -2.24 -39.90 -17.57
CA GLY A 15 -1.22 -39.00 -18.06
C GLY A 15 -1.14 -37.73 -17.22
N CYS A 16 0.10 -37.29 -16.99
CA CYS A 16 0.42 -35.97 -16.49
C CYS A 16 -0.34 -34.90 -17.27
N ARG A 17 -1.19 -34.13 -16.58
CA ARG A 17 -1.44 -32.73 -16.94
C ARG A 17 -0.63 -31.89 -15.97
N THR A 18 0.61 -31.60 -16.35
CA THR A 18 1.32 -30.44 -15.82
C THR A 18 0.61 -29.22 -16.38
N SER A 19 -0.26 -28.59 -15.57
CA SER A 19 -0.78 -27.27 -15.86
C SER A 19 0.36 -26.27 -15.72
N THR A 20 1.07 -26.02 -16.81
CA THR A 20 1.79 -24.77 -17.00
C THR A 20 0.77 -23.67 -17.26
N ASP A 21 0.05 -23.26 -16.21
CA ASP A 21 -0.65 -21.98 -16.22
C ASP A 21 0.43 -20.91 -16.06
N LYS A 22 0.99 -20.48 -17.19
CA LYS A 22 1.58 -19.15 -17.25
C LYS A 22 0.43 -18.19 -16.96
N LYS A 23 0.42 -17.57 -15.78
CA LYS A 23 -0.46 -16.42 -15.51
C LYS A 23 -0.15 -15.37 -16.57
N GLU A 24 -1.01 -15.29 -17.57
CA GLU A 24 -0.96 -14.25 -18.58
C GLU A 24 -1.16 -12.92 -17.84
N VAL A 25 -0.19 -12.01 -17.97
CA VAL A 25 -0.28 -10.67 -17.40
C VAL A 25 -1.46 -9.97 -18.08
N PRO A 26 -2.52 -9.60 -17.36
CA PRO A 26 -3.71 -9.02 -17.99
C PRO A 26 -3.37 -7.71 -18.70
N GLU A 27 -3.91 -7.52 -19.91
CA GLU A 27 -3.80 -6.24 -20.62
C GLU A 27 -4.48 -5.12 -19.81
N PRO A 28 -3.88 -3.92 -19.74
CA PRO A 28 -4.46 -2.79 -19.01
C PRO A 28 -5.83 -2.42 -19.61
N THR A 29 -6.84 -2.34 -18.76
CA THR A 29 -8.22 -2.02 -19.17
C THR A 29 -8.28 -0.55 -19.59
N SER A 30 -8.81 -0.26 -20.80
CA SER A 30 -8.80 1.10 -21.36
C SER A 30 -9.63 2.07 -20.50
N SER A 31 -8.95 2.85 -19.69
CA SER A 31 -9.44 4.02 -18.96
C SER A 31 -8.61 5.22 -19.39
N SER A 32 -9.18 6.43 -19.38
CA SER A 32 -8.37 7.63 -19.56
C SER A 32 -7.44 7.81 -18.35
N THR A 33 -6.14 7.98 -18.61
CA THR A 33 -5.13 8.19 -17.57
C THR A 33 -5.23 9.63 -17.03
N ALA A 34 -5.36 9.76 -15.70
CA ALA A 34 -5.32 11.06 -15.02
C ALA A 34 -3.88 11.53 -14.79
N PHE A 35 -3.04 10.60 -14.36
CA PHE A 35 -1.66 10.85 -13.98
C PHE A 35 -0.83 9.58 -14.18
N THR A 36 0.46 9.76 -14.46
CA THR A 36 1.40 8.67 -14.69
C THR A 36 2.59 8.82 -13.76
N ILE A 37 2.95 7.74 -13.09
CA ILE A 37 4.16 7.60 -12.29
C ILE A 37 5.14 6.75 -13.10
N GLU A 38 6.31 7.30 -13.41
CA GLU A 38 7.39 6.58 -14.10
C GLU A 38 8.69 6.78 -13.34
N ASP A 39 9.31 5.69 -12.93
CA ASP A 39 10.58 5.73 -12.22
C ASP A 39 11.31 4.38 -12.29
N THR A 40 12.42 4.26 -11.56
CA THR A 40 13.19 3.04 -11.38
C THR A 40 13.28 2.72 -9.89
N VAL A 41 12.88 1.51 -9.51
CA VAL A 41 13.12 1.01 -8.15
C VAL A 41 14.50 0.40 -8.05
N LYS A 42 15.08 0.43 -6.85
CA LYS A 42 16.13 -0.54 -6.51
C LYS A 42 15.44 -1.90 -6.37
N ASN A 43 15.61 -2.78 -7.36
CA ASN A 43 15.00 -4.11 -7.43
C ASN A 43 16.00 -5.20 -7.01
N PRO A 44 16.25 -5.42 -5.71
CA PRO A 44 17.14 -6.49 -5.26
C PRO A 44 16.55 -7.89 -5.49
N SER A 45 15.24 -7.99 -5.77
CA SER A 45 14.49 -9.24 -5.86
C SER A 45 14.40 -9.81 -7.28
N ASP A 46 14.89 -9.09 -8.30
CA ASP A 46 14.72 -9.41 -9.74
C ASP A 46 13.24 -9.69 -10.14
N ILE A 47 12.29 -9.16 -9.36
CA ILE A 47 10.87 -9.38 -9.60
C ILE A 47 10.40 -8.52 -10.76
N THR A 48 9.58 -9.11 -11.61
CA THR A 48 8.85 -8.44 -12.68
C THR A 48 7.39 -8.83 -12.60
N GLY A 49 6.50 -7.93 -13.00
CA GLY A 49 5.08 -8.21 -12.87
C GLY A 49 4.17 -7.02 -13.08
N ALA A 50 2.88 -7.31 -12.98
CA ALA A 50 1.83 -6.32 -13.07
C ALA A 50 1.69 -5.58 -11.73
N ILE A 51 1.44 -4.28 -11.78
CA ILE A 51 1.32 -3.44 -10.59
C ILE A 51 -0.16 -3.18 -10.31
N ASN A 52 -0.62 -3.64 -9.15
CA ASN A 52 -1.96 -3.45 -8.65
C ASN A 52 -2.11 -2.06 -7.99
N ILE A 53 -3.15 -1.32 -8.40
CA ILE A 53 -3.47 0.00 -7.86
C ILE A 53 -4.65 0.02 -6.88
N MET A 54 -5.30 -1.12 -6.64
CA MET A 54 -6.41 -1.22 -5.67
C MET A 54 -5.88 -1.34 -4.25
N GLY A 55 -6.34 -0.44 -3.36
CA GLY A 55 -5.98 -0.45 -1.94
C GLY A 55 -6.84 -1.32 -1.03
N TYR A 56 -7.77 -2.09 -1.61
CA TYR A 56 -8.71 -2.94 -0.88
C TYR A 56 -8.52 -4.42 -1.24
N PHE A 57 -9.04 -5.31 -0.39
CA PHE A 57 -9.06 -6.76 -0.66
C PHE A 57 -10.17 -7.11 -1.68
N VAL A 58 -10.04 -6.57 -2.89
CA VAL A 58 -10.88 -6.83 -4.06
C VAL A 58 -10.02 -7.45 -5.18
N GLU A 59 -10.67 -7.83 -6.29
CA GLU A 59 -9.93 -8.20 -7.51
C GLU A 59 -8.94 -7.09 -7.90
N PRO A 60 -7.66 -7.42 -8.13
CA PRO A 60 -6.64 -6.44 -8.49
C PRO A 60 -7.01 -5.68 -9.77
N LEU A 61 -6.71 -4.38 -9.78
CA LEU A 61 -6.66 -3.61 -11.01
C LEU A 61 -5.20 -3.38 -11.37
N PHE A 62 -4.76 -4.00 -12.46
CA PHE A 62 -3.43 -3.80 -12.99
C PHE A 62 -3.39 -2.56 -13.88
N ALA A 63 -2.66 -1.55 -13.44
CA ALA A 63 -2.47 -0.32 -14.19
C ALA A 63 -0.99 0.07 -14.29
N GLY A 64 -0.10 -0.90 -14.13
CA GLY A 64 1.33 -0.68 -14.29
C GLY A 64 2.10 -1.97 -14.45
N VAL A 65 3.38 -1.84 -14.79
CA VAL A 65 4.29 -2.98 -14.97
C VAL A 65 5.66 -2.62 -14.40
N LEU A 66 6.25 -3.53 -13.62
CA LEU A 66 7.65 -3.51 -13.21
C LEU A 66 8.47 -4.40 -14.16
N LYS A 67 9.53 -3.82 -14.74
CA LYS A 67 10.46 -4.50 -15.64
C LYS A 67 11.67 -5.05 -14.90
N GLU A 68 12.38 -5.95 -15.56
CA GLU A 68 13.56 -6.64 -15.02
C GLU A 68 14.67 -5.67 -14.61
N ASP A 69 14.83 -4.57 -15.35
CA ASP A 69 15.79 -3.51 -15.05
C ASP A 69 15.33 -2.54 -13.95
N GLY A 70 14.26 -2.86 -13.23
CA GLY A 70 13.71 -2.04 -12.15
C GLY A 70 12.87 -0.85 -12.62
N ARG A 71 12.80 -0.57 -13.92
CA ARG A 71 11.93 0.50 -14.43
C ARG A 71 10.46 0.11 -14.31
N PHE A 72 9.63 1.06 -13.93
CA PHE A 72 8.19 0.86 -13.89
C PHE A 72 7.43 2.06 -14.43
N LYS A 73 6.17 1.79 -14.79
CA LYS A 73 5.16 2.78 -15.12
C LYS A 73 3.85 2.39 -14.43
N ILE A 74 3.22 3.33 -13.74
CA ILE A 74 1.88 3.18 -13.15
C ILE A 74 0.98 4.29 -13.71
N GLU A 75 -0.16 3.92 -14.24
CA GLU A 75 -1.17 4.81 -14.79
C GLU A 75 -2.35 4.88 -13.81
N LEU A 76 -2.54 6.03 -13.18
CA LEU A 76 -3.66 6.26 -12.30
C LEU A 76 -4.86 6.76 -13.13
N PRO A 77 -6.01 6.06 -13.12
CA PRO A 77 -7.11 6.37 -14.02
C PRO A 77 -7.95 7.56 -13.54
N THR A 78 -8.58 8.28 -14.47
CA THR A 78 -9.52 9.38 -14.14
C THR A 78 -10.82 8.89 -13.52
N ASP A 79 -11.25 7.68 -13.87
CA ASP A 79 -12.52 7.07 -13.44
C ASP A 79 -12.34 6.12 -12.25
N PHE A 80 -11.28 6.34 -11.44
CA PHE A 80 -10.97 5.49 -10.29
C PHE A 80 -12.13 5.34 -9.29
N ASP A 81 -12.98 6.36 -9.13
CA ASP A 81 -14.20 6.26 -8.31
C ASP A 81 -15.16 5.18 -8.85
N GLN A 82 -15.38 5.16 -10.16
CA GLN A 82 -16.29 4.21 -10.79
C GLN A 82 -15.72 2.80 -10.74
N ILE A 83 -14.41 2.67 -10.97
CA ILE A 83 -13.69 1.40 -10.86
C ILE A 83 -13.82 0.84 -9.44
N THR A 84 -13.49 1.65 -8.43
CA THR A 84 -13.54 1.23 -7.02
C THR A 84 -14.96 0.86 -6.61
N LYS A 85 -15.96 1.64 -7.01
CA LYS A 85 -17.38 1.33 -6.76
C LYS A 85 -17.77 -0.03 -7.36
N LYS A 86 -17.42 -0.29 -8.62
CA LYS A 86 -17.70 -1.59 -9.27
C LYS A 86 -17.00 -2.74 -8.55
N ALA A 87 -15.76 -2.54 -8.11
CA ALA A 87 -15.00 -3.54 -7.36
C ALA A 87 -15.66 -3.86 -6.02
N PHE A 88 -16.15 -2.84 -5.30
CA PHE A 88 -16.91 -3.04 -4.06
C PHE A 88 -18.24 -3.74 -4.31
N GLU A 89 -19.00 -3.36 -5.34
CA GLU A 89 -20.26 -4.02 -5.68
C GLU A 89 -20.04 -5.50 -6.04
N ALA A 90 -19.01 -5.81 -6.83
CA ALA A 90 -18.65 -7.18 -7.17
C ALA A 90 -18.26 -8.00 -5.93
N TYR A 91 -17.46 -7.43 -5.03
CA TYR A 91 -17.09 -8.10 -3.77
C TYR A 91 -18.32 -8.29 -2.88
N ASN A 92 -19.10 -7.24 -2.62
CA ASN A 92 -20.25 -7.26 -1.70
C ASN A 92 -21.38 -8.19 -2.16
N THR A 93 -21.45 -8.50 -3.46
CA THR A 93 -22.42 -9.46 -4.01
C THR A 93 -21.87 -10.88 -4.13
N SER A 94 -20.57 -11.09 -3.86
CA SER A 94 -19.90 -12.37 -3.94
C SER A 94 -20.26 -13.29 -2.76
N PRO A 95 -20.41 -14.61 -2.97
CA PRO A 95 -20.67 -15.56 -1.88
C PRO A 95 -19.52 -15.68 -0.87
N ILE A 96 -18.32 -15.20 -1.22
CA ILE A 96 -17.14 -15.19 -0.33
C ILE A 96 -16.98 -13.86 0.44
N ALA A 97 -17.92 -12.92 0.30
CA ALA A 97 -17.89 -11.66 1.04
C ALA A 97 -17.98 -11.92 2.55
N ALA A 98 -16.90 -11.63 3.28
CA ALA A 98 -16.89 -11.77 4.74
C ALA A 98 -17.43 -10.53 5.47
N TYR A 99 -17.50 -9.39 4.78
CA TYR A 99 -17.93 -8.09 5.28
C TYR A 99 -18.34 -7.20 4.10
N GLU A 100 -18.99 -6.07 4.38
CA GLU A 100 -19.32 -5.08 3.35
C GLU A 100 -18.17 -4.09 3.17
N LEU A 101 -17.66 -3.97 1.95
CA LEU A 101 -16.69 -2.96 1.56
C LEU A 101 -17.39 -1.64 1.19
N ASN A 102 -16.85 -0.56 1.74
CA ASN A 102 -17.24 0.81 1.45
C ASN A 102 -16.00 1.71 1.45
N TYR A 103 -16.15 2.91 0.91
CA TYR A 103 -15.10 3.92 1.02
C TYR A 103 -14.83 4.24 2.48
N THR A 104 -13.55 4.33 2.82
CA THR A 104 -13.08 4.91 4.07
C THR A 104 -13.33 6.41 4.05
N ASN A 105 -13.71 7.01 5.18
CA ASN A 105 -13.79 8.46 5.29
C ASN A 105 -12.48 9.08 5.81
N ALA A 106 -12.36 10.40 5.72
CA ALA A 106 -11.18 11.12 6.19
C ALA A 106 -10.96 10.94 7.70
N LEU A 107 -12.03 10.87 8.49
CA LEU A 107 -11.97 10.68 9.94
C LEU A 107 -11.38 9.32 10.36
N GLU A 108 -11.64 8.28 9.58
CA GLU A 108 -11.10 6.93 9.78
C GLU A 108 -9.62 6.84 9.38
N SER A 109 -9.16 7.72 8.49
CA SER A 109 -7.81 7.69 7.92
C SER A 109 -6.80 8.60 8.62
N PHE A 110 -7.28 9.62 9.35
CA PHE A 110 -6.43 10.66 9.95
C PHE A 110 -6.84 10.94 11.40
N PRO A 111 -5.91 11.40 12.26
CA PRO A 111 -6.24 11.60 13.66
C PRO A 111 -7.29 12.69 13.88
N ASN A 112 -8.16 12.45 14.85
CA ASN A 112 -9.19 13.38 15.30
C ASN A 112 -8.86 13.93 16.69
N ALA A 113 -7.80 14.73 16.77
CA ALA A 113 -7.47 15.46 18.00
C ALA A 113 -8.20 16.82 18.02
N ASP A 114 -8.76 17.21 19.16
CA ASP A 114 -9.57 18.44 19.33
C ASP A 114 -8.85 19.72 18.89
N ILE A 115 -7.54 19.71 19.00
CA ILE A 115 -6.63 20.81 18.67
C ILE A 115 -6.36 20.94 17.16
N LEU A 116 -6.71 19.93 16.34
CA LEU A 116 -6.56 19.98 14.89
C LEU A 116 -7.80 20.62 14.26
N SER A 117 -7.57 21.60 13.39
CA SER A 117 -8.62 22.13 12.52
C SER A 117 -8.86 21.14 11.39
N PHE A 118 -9.89 20.29 11.56
CA PHE A 118 -10.24 19.24 10.61
C PHE A 118 -11.63 19.49 10.02
N THR A 119 -11.67 19.90 8.75
CA THR A 119 -12.89 20.11 7.96
C THR A 119 -13.08 18.98 6.94
N GLY A 120 -14.34 18.64 6.61
CA GLY A 120 -14.63 17.55 5.67
C GLY A 120 -14.36 16.15 6.22
N LYS A 121 -14.59 15.92 7.53
CA LYS A 121 -14.32 14.63 8.20
C LYS A 121 -14.98 13.42 7.54
N GLU A 122 -16.18 13.60 6.99
CA GLU A 122 -16.93 12.54 6.29
C GLU A 122 -16.56 12.39 4.80
N ALA A 123 -15.59 13.16 4.31
CA ALA A 123 -15.13 13.04 2.92
C ALA A 123 -14.64 11.63 2.64
N LYS A 124 -15.14 11.03 1.55
CA LYS A 124 -14.78 9.66 1.16
C LYS A 124 -13.47 9.65 0.41
N LEU A 125 -12.61 8.67 0.70
CA LEU A 125 -11.33 8.51 0.03
C LEU A 125 -10.96 7.04 -0.13
N ALA A 126 -10.07 6.78 -1.08
CA ALA A 126 -9.45 5.49 -1.34
C ALA A 126 -7.94 5.66 -1.45
N PHE A 127 -7.20 4.71 -0.89
CA PHE A 127 -5.75 4.65 -1.06
C PHE A 127 -5.42 3.95 -2.38
N ALA A 128 -4.40 4.46 -3.10
CA ALA A 128 -3.81 3.74 -4.21
C ALA A 128 -2.88 2.66 -3.65
N GLY A 129 -3.07 1.43 -4.12
CA GLY A 129 -2.31 0.29 -3.65
C GLY A 129 -2.58 -0.08 -2.18
N LYS A 130 -2.13 -1.27 -1.76
CA LYS A 130 -2.45 -1.84 -0.45
C LYS A 130 -1.55 -1.27 0.64
N TYR A 131 -2.11 -0.56 1.62
CA TYR A 131 -1.35 0.01 2.75
C TYR A 131 -0.27 1.01 2.31
N TYR A 132 -0.65 2.00 1.50
CA TYR A 132 0.23 3.12 1.08
C TYR A 132 1.37 2.75 0.11
N ARG A 133 1.36 1.54 -0.45
CA ARG A 133 2.38 0.96 -1.34
C ARG A 133 1.71 0.26 -2.52
N PHE A 134 2.40 0.12 -3.64
CA PHE A 134 1.88 -0.61 -4.80
C PHE A 134 2.32 -2.07 -4.78
N GLU A 135 1.38 -3.00 -4.93
CA GLU A 135 1.68 -4.43 -4.98
C GLU A 135 2.08 -4.83 -6.40
N VAL A 136 3.24 -5.49 -6.52
CA VAL A 136 3.71 -6.10 -7.76
C VAL A 136 3.37 -7.59 -7.70
N ILE A 137 2.56 -8.03 -8.65
CA ILE A 137 2.17 -9.44 -8.78
C ILE A 137 3.08 -10.10 -9.80
N GLY A 138 4.06 -10.84 -9.29
CA GLY A 138 5.00 -11.63 -10.09
C GLY A 138 4.47 -13.02 -10.43
N THR A 139 5.32 -13.83 -11.06
CA THR A 139 4.96 -15.20 -11.47
C THR A 139 4.85 -16.14 -10.26
N ASN A 140 5.80 -16.04 -9.33
CA ASN A 140 5.94 -16.97 -8.20
C ASN A 140 5.66 -16.32 -6.84
N GLU A 141 5.84 -15.01 -6.74
CA GLU A 141 5.74 -14.24 -5.51
C GLU A 141 5.24 -12.82 -5.80
N ASN A 142 4.79 -12.15 -4.74
CA ASN A 142 4.41 -10.75 -4.78
C ASN A 142 5.44 -9.94 -3.99
N ASP A 143 5.64 -8.69 -4.39
CA ASP A 143 6.49 -7.73 -3.68
C ASP A 143 5.82 -6.35 -3.75
N TYR A 144 6.39 -5.34 -3.10
CA TYR A 144 5.78 -4.03 -2.99
C TYR A 144 6.75 -2.90 -3.35
N ILE A 145 6.24 -1.89 -4.04
CA ILE A 145 6.96 -0.67 -4.41
C ILE A 145 6.59 0.44 -3.42
N TYR A 146 7.62 1.07 -2.83
CA TYR A 146 7.51 2.15 -1.85
C TYR A 146 8.22 3.41 -2.33
N PRO A 147 7.52 4.55 -2.41
CA PRO A 147 8.17 5.85 -2.58
C PRO A 147 8.63 6.38 -1.21
N ALA A 148 9.89 6.16 -0.87
CA ALA A 148 10.45 6.52 0.43
C ALA A 148 11.87 7.08 0.28
N SER A 149 12.41 7.69 1.33
CA SER A 149 13.77 8.23 1.34
C SER A 149 14.88 7.18 1.41
N SER A 150 14.57 5.99 1.93
CA SER A 150 15.59 4.98 2.28
C SER A 150 14.95 3.61 2.56
N GLN A 151 15.73 2.55 2.34
CA GLN A 151 15.29 1.17 2.63
C GLN A 151 15.02 0.95 4.12
N ASN A 152 15.85 1.51 5.02
CA ASN A 152 15.63 1.35 6.45
C ASN A 152 14.31 2.00 6.89
N PHE A 153 13.96 3.17 6.34
CA PHE A 153 12.67 3.81 6.55
C PHE A 153 11.51 2.91 6.10
N VAL A 154 11.61 2.29 4.92
CA VAL A 154 10.61 1.31 4.46
C VAL A 154 10.50 0.15 5.44
N ASN A 155 11.63 -0.47 5.81
CA ASN A 155 11.68 -1.60 6.73
C ASN A 155 11.05 -1.25 8.10
N TYR A 156 11.29 -0.02 8.58
CA TYR A 156 10.70 0.48 9.83
C TYR A 156 9.19 0.66 9.71
N VAL A 157 8.71 1.30 8.63
CA VAL A 157 7.28 1.52 8.40
C VAL A 157 6.50 0.21 8.25
N ILE A 158 7.11 -0.81 7.66
CA ILE A 158 6.50 -2.14 7.52
C ILE A 158 6.70 -3.03 8.76
N GLY A 159 7.30 -2.51 9.84
CA GLY A 159 7.45 -3.24 11.10
C GLY A 159 8.40 -4.44 11.00
N THR A 160 9.42 -4.38 10.15
CA THR A 160 10.51 -5.38 10.16
C THR A 160 11.18 -5.37 11.53
N LYS A 161 11.31 -6.55 12.14
CA LYS A 161 11.71 -6.73 13.54
C LYS A 161 12.96 -5.93 13.97
N ASP A 162 13.97 -5.86 13.11
CA ASP A 162 15.25 -5.24 13.44
C ASP A 162 15.40 -3.82 12.85
N ALA A 163 14.34 -3.28 12.24
CA ALA A 163 14.36 -1.95 11.68
C ALA A 163 14.29 -0.90 12.80
N VAL A 164 15.17 0.09 12.72
CA VAL A 164 15.26 1.18 13.70
C VAL A 164 14.69 2.46 13.12
N ALA A 165 14.03 3.24 13.97
CA ALA A 165 13.50 4.54 13.58
C ALA A 165 14.61 5.44 13.01
N GLU A 166 14.36 6.03 11.86
CA GLU A 166 15.23 7.02 11.24
C GLU A 166 14.44 8.24 10.77
N THR A 167 15.12 9.38 10.65
CA THR A 167 14.54 10.52 9.93
C THR A 167 14.46 10.21 8.44
N GLY A 168 13.38 10.62 7.80
CA GLY A 168 13.13 10.28 6.41
C GLY A 168 11.69 10.57 6.04
N HIS A 169 11.28 10.15 4.85
CA HIS A 169 9.92 10.39 4.39
C HIS A 169 9.40 9.23 3.55
N HIS A 170 8.08 9.18 3.43
CA HIS A 170 7.34 8.27 2.56
C HIS A 170 6.16 9.02 1.93
N TYR A 171 5.90 8.73 0.67
CA TYR A 171 4.79 9.30 -0.08
C TYR A 171 3.65 8.30 -0.20
N TYR A 172 2.42 8.77 -0.28
CA TYR A 172 1.32 7.90 -0.70
C TYR A 172 0.27 8.65 -1.49
N TYR A 173 -0.29 7.93 -2.45
CA TYR A 173 -1.29 8.43 -3.37
C TYR A 173 -2.68 8.09 -2.82
N ILE A 174 -3.56 9.08 -2.80
CA ILE A 174 -4.96 8.89 -2.45
C ILE A 174 -5.85 9.45 -3.55
N TYR A 175 -7.01 8.82 -3.73
CA TYR A 175 -8.12 9.38 -4.48
C TYR A 175 -9.17 9.86 -3.49
N ALA A 176 -9.52 11.14 -3.51
CA ALA A 176 -10.59 11.68 -2.68
C ALA A 176 -11.83 11.97 -3.54
N LYS A 177 -12.99 11.49 -3.10
CA LYS A 177 -14.27 11.82 -3.72
C LYS A 177 -14.74 13.21 -3.36
N ASP A 178 -14.43 13.64 -2.13
CA ASP A 178 -14.80 14.92 -1.60
C ASP A 178 -13.56 15.61 -1.01
N PRO A 179 -13.45 16.95 -1.09
CA PRO A 179 -12.33 17.66 -0.52
C PRO A 179 -12.39 17.67 1.02
N PHE A 180 -11.22 17.66 1.66
CA PHE A 180 -11.09 17.84 3.11
C PHE A 180 -9.77 18.54 3.48
N SER A 181 -9.65 19.03 4.71
CA SER A 181 -8.41 19.65 5.18
C SER A 181 -8.15 19.40 6.66
N ILE A 182 -6.86 19.29 7.01
CA ILE A 182 -6.38 19.12 8.38
C ILE A 182 -5.24 20.11 8.59
N LYS A 183 -5.36 20.96 9.61
CA LYS A 183 -4.30 21.90 9.97
C LYS A 183 -4.13 22.00 11.48
N GLY A 184 -2.89 21.88 11.95
CA GLY A 184 -2.54 22.02 13.36
C GLY A 184 -1.39 21.11 13.75
N GLU A 185 -1.05 21.08 15.03
CA GLU A 185 0.02 20.23 15.56
C GLU A 185 -0.46 19.57 16.84
N SER A 186 -0.48 18.24 16.91
CA SER A 186 -0.84 17.50 18.13
C SER A 186 0.39 17.07 18.90
N GLU A 187 0.34 17.23 20.22
CA GLU A 187 1.40 16.78 21.11
C GLU A 187 0.89 15.65 22.03
N THR A 188 1.64 14.56 22.10
CA THR A 188 1.32 13.41 22.96
C THR A 188 2.58 12.96 23.70
N LYS A 189 2.42 12.60 24.97
CA LYS A 189 3.51 12.03 25.79
C LYS A 189 3.51 10.52 25.62
N HIS A 190 4.69 9.95 25.41
CA HIS A 190 4.89 8.51 25.24
C HIS A 190 6.02 8.02 26.13
N LEU A 191 5.94 6.76 26.55
CA LEU A 191 7.06 6.03 27.14
C LEU A 191 7.91 5.43 26.02
N PHE A 192 9.21 5.26 26.26
CA PHE A 192 10.03 4.40 25.41
C PHE A 192 9.65 2.93 25.61
N GLU A 193 9.62 2.16 24.52
CA GLU A 193 9.31 0.72 24.54
C GLU A 193 10.55 -0.13 24.87
N ASP A 194 11.26 0.24 25.93
CA ASP A 194 12.53 -0.40 26.33
C ASP A 194 12.62 -0.73 27.83
N GLY A 195 11.49 -0.62 28.54
CA GLY A 195 11.40 -0.89 29.96
C GLY A 195 11.91 0.22 30.86
N THR A 196 12.31 1.37 30.31
CA THR A 196 12.56 2.59 31.09
C THR A 196 11.26 3.31 31.43
N ASP A 197 11.29 4.14 32.48
CA ASP A 197 10.20 5.09 32.80
C ASP A 197 10.39 6.45 32.08
N GLU A 198 11.26 6.51 31.07
CA GLU A 198 11.56 7.74 30.36
C GLU A 198 10.39 8.13 29.45
N ILE A 199 9.97 9.39 29.56
CA ILE A 199 8.90 9.97 28.75
C ILE A 199 9.52 10.89 27.69
N TYR A 200 9.08 10.75 26.45
CA TYR A 200 9.33 11.70 25.39
C TYR A 200 8.04 12.36 24.92
N LEU A 201 8.17 13.58 24.38
CA LEU A 201 7.08 14.29 23.72
C LEU A 201 7.14 14.00 22.22
N LYS A 202 6.00 13.60 21.65
CA LYS A 202 5.80 13.44 20.21
C LYS A 202 4.92 14.58 19.70
N THR A 203 5.42 15.31 18.72
CA THR A 203 4.67 16.36 18.00
C THR A 203 4.39 15.90 16.58
N ASP A 204 3.12 15.81 16.21
CA ASP A 204 2.68 15.48 14.85
C ASP A 204 2.04 16.71 14.20
N SER A 205 2.68 17.26 13.18
CA SER A 205 2.25 18.47 12.47
C SER A 205 1.47 18.10 11.21
N TYR A 206 0.26 18.65 11.04
CA TYR A 206 -0.60 18.43 9.88
C TYR A 206 -0.82 19.72 9.09
N ASN A 207 -0.62 19.63 7.77
CA ASN A 207 -0.95 20.69 6.81
C ASN A 207 -1.48 20.06 5.51
N LEU A 208 -2.68 19.51 5.60
CA LEU A 208 -3.38 18.85 4.50
C LEU A 208 -4.50 19.73 3.95
N LYS A 209 -4.54 19.84 2.63
CA LYS A 209 -5.62 20.41 1.82
C LYS A 209 -5.87 19.48 0.63
N ILE A 210 -6.63 18.42 0.89
CA ILE A 210 -7.00 17.41 -0.09
C ILE A 210 -8.08 17.95 -1.02
N LYS A 211 -7.87 17.78 -2.33
CA LYS A 211 -8.83 18.12 -3.38
C LYS A 211 -9.56 16.87 -3.84
N GLU A 212 -10.72 17.03 -4.47
CA GLU A 212 -11.32 15.94 -5.23
C GLU A 212 -10.36 15.40 -6.30
N GLY A 213 -10.34 14.09 -6.50
CA GLY A 213 -9.44 13.37 -7.41
C GLY A 213 -8.14 12.89 -6.74
N TRP A 214 -7.10 12.71 -7.55
CA TRP A 214 -5.79 12.22 -7.10
C TRP A 214 -5.01 13.28 -6.32
N ASN A 215 -4.45 12.87 -5.17
CA ASN A 215 -3.60 13.68 -4.32
C ASN A 215 -2.36 12.89 -3.91
N LEU A 216 -1.24 13.60 -3.74
CA LEU A 216 -0.01 13.07 -3.16
C LEU A 216 0.15 13.61 -1.74
N ILE A 217 0.36 12.71 -0.79
CA ILE A 217 0.66 13.05 0.60
C ILE A 217 2.09 12.62 0.91
N ARG A 218 2.82 13.47 1.61
CA ARG A 218 4.12 13.15 2.19
C ARG A 218 4.00 13.08 3.70
N TYR A 219 4.43 11.94 4.25
CA TYR A 219 4.71 11.74 5.66
C TYR A 219 6.22 11.86 5.88
N GLU A 220 6.64 12.65 6.86
CA GLU A 220 8.06 12.86 7.16
C GLU A 220 8.33 12.75 8.66
N ILE A 221 9.35 11.97 9.02
CA ILE A 221 9.93 11.93 10.36
C ILE A 221 11.04 12.98 10.40
N ASN A 222 10.76 14.10 11.08
CA ASN A 222 11.69 15.23 11.14
C ASN A 222 12.69 15.11 12.30
N LYS A 223 12.31 14.45 13.40
CA LYS A 223 13.14 14.33 14.59
C LYS A 223 12.86 13.04 15.35
N LEU A 224 13.94 12.49 15.91
CA LEU A 224 13.90 11.37 16.85
C LEU A 224 14.25 11.85 18.26
N SER A 225 13.74 11.14 19.26
CA SER A 225 14.25 11.16 20.62
C SER A 225 14.94 9.84 20.92
N GLU A 226 15.89 9.85 21.85
CA GLU A 226 16.67 8.68 22.26
C GLU A 226 16.62 8.56 23.79
N SER A 227 16.35 7.35 24.30
CA SER A 227 16.38 7.06 25.74
C SER A 227 17.81 6.90 26.27
N SER A 228 17.98 6.79 27.58
CA SER A 228 19.28 6.46 28.18
C SER A 228 19.82 5.08 27.78
N LEU A 229 18.95 4.17 27.31
CA LEU A 229 19.34 2.86 26.77
C LEU A 229 19.63 2.88 25.26
N GLY A 230 19.51 4.03 24.60
CA GLY A 230 19.78 4.19 23.17
C GLY A 230 18.58 3.87 22.27
N THR A 231 17.39 3.63 22.84
CA THR A 231 16.18 3.36 22.07
C THR A 231 15.70 4.63 21.37
N ARG A 232 15.52 4.57 20.05
CA ARG A 232 15.07 5.70 19.26
C ARG A 232 13.58 5.63 18.94
N SER A 233 12.90 6.75 19.16
CA SER A 233 11.47 6.91 18.88
C SER A 233 11.20 8.22 18.15
N ILE A 234 10.11 8.26 17.37
CA ILE A 234 9.71 9.46 16.60
C ILE A 234 9.24 10.54 17.57
N SER A 235 9.93 11.68 17.60
CA SER A 235 9.53 12.82 18.45
C SER A 235 8.95 13.99 17.66
N LYS A 236 9.22 14.08 16.36
CA LYS A 236 8.54 15.03 15.49
C LYS A 236 8.26 14.43 14.12
N SER A 237 7.02 14.54 13.67
CA SER A 237 6.62 14.18 12.31
C SER A 237 5.77 15.27 11.65
N SER A 238 5.71 15.25 10.32
CA SER A 238 4.89 16.17 9.51
C SER A 238 4.11 15.39 8.45
N VAL A 239 2.88 15.82 8.18
CA VAL A 239 2.02 15.29 7.12
C VAL A 239 1.50 16.45 6.28
N PHE A 240 1.78 16.46 4.99
CA PHE A 240 1.38 17.54 4.09
C PHE A 240 1.16 17.09 2.65
N ASN A 241 0.44 17.92 1.90
CA ASN A 241 0.26 17.71 0.46
C ASN A 241 1.50 18.09 -0.32
N GLU A 242 1.79 17.27 -1.32
CA GLU A 242 2.73 17.60 -2.38
C GLU A 242 1.96 17.88 -3.67
N ASN A 243 2.65 18.47 -4.66
CA ASN A 243 2.08 18.51 -6.01
C ASN A 243 1.94 17.05 -6.49
N ILE A 244 0.81 16.70 -7.12
CA ILE A 244 0.62 15.34 -7.65
C ILE A 244 1.71 14.96 -8.66
N ASN A 245 2.29 15.95 -9.36
CA ASN A 245 3.41 15.75 -10.29
C ASN A 245 4.79 15.76 -9.62
N THR A 246 4.88 15.93 -8.30
CA THR A 246 6.14 15.75 -7.57
C THR A 246 6.49 14.27 -7.62
N MET A 247 7.57 13.93 -8.31
CA MET A 247 8.10 12.56 -8.31
C MET A 247 8.88 12.35 -7.00
N PRO A 248 8.60 11.28 -6.24
CA PRO A 248 9.44 10.85 -5.14
C PRO A 248 10.88 10.65 -5.61
N ASP A 249 11.86 11.11 -4.83
CA ASP A 249 13.27 11.06 -5.24
C ASP A 249 13.81 9.62 -5.37
N THR A 250 13.23 8.68 -4.63
CA THR A 250 13.65 7.29 -4.59
C THR A 250 12.49 6.34 -4.39
N TRP A 251 12.62 5.16 -4.99
CA TRP A 251 11.68 4.05 -4.86
C TRP A 251 12.40 2.76 -4.46
N PHE A 252 11.79 2.03 -3.54
CA PHE A 252 12.34 0.82 -2.95
C PHE A 252 11.38 -0.34 -3.10
N MET A 253 11.93 -1.54 -3.25
CA MET A 253 11.19 -2.79 -3.10
C MET A 253 11.23 -3.26 -1.64
N GLY A 254 10.22 -4.00 -1.20
CA GLY A 254 10.18 -4.55 0.14
C GLY A 254 9.11 -5.63 0.30
N ASN A 255 9.53 -6.80 0.76
CA ASN A 255 8.65 -7.93 1.04
C ASN A 255 8.23 -7.93 2.53
N TYR A 256 7.10 -8.58 2.82
CA TYR A 256 6.54 -8.76 4.15
C TYR A 256 6.58 -10.24 4.55
#